data_AF-A0A3Q0F188-F1
#
_entry.id   AF-A0A3Q0F188-F1
#
_cell.length_a   1.000
_cell.length_b   1.000
_cell.length_c   1.000
_cell.angle_alpha   90.00
_cell.angle_beta   90.00
_cell.angle_gamma   90.00
#
_symmetry.space_group_name_H-M   'P 1'
#
loop_
_entity.id
_entity.type
_entity.pdbx_description
1 polymer ?
#
loop_
_entity_poly.entity_id
_entity_poly.type
_entity_poly.pdbx_seq_one_letter_code
_entity_poly.pdbx_strand_id
1 'polypeptide(L)'
;MALFLLVLFLLGQFNLQRFVSSVKSSEEKPKGVSSWLKTFGRHLQQKSLYALGFSSEFQLGENDMLFFGLDAYDDNEKPRGKFVFHHKFPEHDLTVEAVSPGLFVDNNTGNYWDVPFSTAVDLASVTTSDSSIAYHLSAHYTSGSPKQFQNIHNHNDRVPPSLLPGLAFKSAVSYRKKVGIWRSEAPKLKLVQPYDVFLSNPHVSASGIIGAASTAAFGDNSARAQIEDGSPGYFLQVSGVKSSFLADMFASVSFTAQHGNFQKPFLDLTRFQARLDFPSGFKFLSAATGLTQDLLNSQKPSLEAVQAILPNATLSLQQQIVGPVSFRVDSGIKVDLKNPDWPIHALEPVFALEYALQVLGSAKAVAWYCPKRQEFMAELRFLET
;
A
#
# COMPACT_ATOMS: atom_id res chain seq x y z
N MET A 1 -2.61 14.90 -35.08
CA MET A 1 -4.02 14.60 -34.77
C MET A 1 -4.00 13.84 -33.46
N ALA A 2 -4.21 14.53 -32.32
CA ALA A 2 -4.16 13.91 -31.01
C ALA A 2 -5.41 13.03 -30.83
N LEU A 3 -5.21 11.73 -30.71
CA LEU A 3 -6.28 10.80 -30.40
C LEU A 3 -6.50 10.88 -28.88
N PHE A 4 -7.51 11.64 -28.44
CA PHE A 4 -7.87 11.68 -27.03
C PHE A 4 -8.54 10.35 -26.66
N LEU A 5 -7.87 9.52 -25.88
CA LEU A 5 -8.47 8.33 -25.32
C LEU A 5 -9.18 8.72 -24.02
N LEU A 6 -10.49 8.49 -23.98
CA LEU A 6 -11.32 8.61 -22.78
C LEU A 6 -11.64 7.21 -22.27
N VAL A 7 -11.21 6.89 -21.05
CA VAL A 7 -11.60 5.64 -20.39
C VAL A 7 -12.48 5.98 -19.19
N LEU A 8 -13.67 5.40 -19.18
CA LEU A 8 -14.65 5.54 -18.10
C LEU A 8 -14.63 4.27 -17.25
N PHE A 9 -14.41 4.43 -15.96
CA PHE A 9 -14.48 3.34 -14.99
C PHE A 9 -15.66 3.57 -14.04
N LEU A 10 -16.41 2.50 -13.80
CA LEU A 10 -17.43 2.45 -12.78
C LEU A 10 -16.95 1.51 -11.69
N LEU A 11 -16.64 2.05 -10.52
CA LEU A 11 -16.19 1.28 -9.37
C LEU A 11 -17.39 1.01 -8.46
N GLY A 12 -17.71 -0.26 -8.24
CA GLY A 12 -18.70 -0.69 -7.25
C GLY A 12 -18.00 -1.29 -6.05
N GLN A 13 -18.08 -0.65 -4.89
CA GLN A 13 -17.61 -1.23 -3.63
C GLN A 13 -18.78 -1.88 -2.88
N PHE A 14 -18.58 -3.10 -2.38
CA PHE A 14 -19.57 -3.82 -1.58
C PHE A 14 -19.11 -3.98 -0.13
N ASN A 15 -19.87 -3.44 0.83
CA ASN A 15 -19.53 -3.53 2.24
C ASN A 15 -20.03 -4.86 2.85
N LEU A 16 -19.17 -5.88 2.86
CA LEU A 16 -19.47 -7.21 3.39
C LEU A 16 -19.81 -7.18 4.90
N GLN A 17 -19.18 -6.31 5.68
CA GLN A 17 -19.43 -6.22 7.12
C GLN A 17 -20.84 -5.69 7.42
N ARG A 18 -21.28 -4.64 6.72
CA ARG A 18 -22.67 -4.14 6.79
C ARG A 18 -23.64 -5.21 6.31
N PHE A 19 -23.31 -5.94 5.25
CA PHE A 19 -24.15 -7.04 4.77
C PHE A 19 -24.30 -8.15 5.82
N VAL A 20 -23.19 -8.65 6.39
CA VAL A 20 -23.21 -9.68 7.43
C VAL A 20 -23.93 -9.19 8.68
N SER A 21 -23.74 -7.92 9.06
CA SER A 21 -24.44 -7.31 10.20
C SER A 21 -25.94 -7.21 9.95
N SER A 22 -26.35 -6.80 8.74
CA SER A 22 -27.74 -6.72 8.28
C SER A 22 -28.41 -8.10 8.24
N VAL A 23 -27.68 -9.13 7.82
CA VAL A 23 -28.17 -10.53 7.83
C VAL A 23 -28.25 -11.07 9.25
N LYS A 24 -27.29 -10.75 10.14
CA LYS A 24 -27.27 -11.19 11.54
C LYS A 24 -28.31 -10.49 12.41
N SER A 25 -28.64 -9.23 12.13
CA SER A 25 -29.67 -8.47 12.85
C SER A 25 -31.09 -8.82 12.42
N SER A 26 -31.25 -9.61 11.35
CA SER A 26 -32.54 -10.13 10.94
C SER A 26 -33.04 -11.16 11.95
N GLU A 27 -34.16 -10.85 12.63
CA GLU A 27 -34.84 -11.76 13.57
C GLU A 27 -35.49 -12.98 12.87
N GLU A 28 -35.49 -13.01 11.53
CA GLU A 28 -36.09 -14.10 10.74
C GLU A 28 -35.17 -15.33 10.71
N LYS A 29 -35.47 -16.34 11.55
CA LYS A 29 -34.86 -17.67 11.42
C LYS A 29 -35.37 -18.34 10.13
N PRO A 30 -34.51 -18.59 9.12
CA PRO A 30 -34.96 -19.13 7.85
C PRO A 30 -35.36 -20.60 8.01
N LYS A 31 -36.57 -20.95 7.55
CA LYS A 31 -37.13 -22.31 7.64
C LYS A 31 -36.69 -23.23 6.47
N GLY A 32 -35.82 -22.76 5.58
CA GLY A 32 -35.26 -23.54 4.47
C GLY A 32 -34.30 -22.76 3.57
N VAL A 33 -33.62 -23.45 2.65
CA VAL A 33 -32.60 -22.88 1.74
C VAL A 33 -33.20 -21.81 0.80
N SER A 34 -34.43 -21.99 0.33
CA SER A 34 -35.11 -21.02 -0.54
C SER A 34 -35.52 -19.74 0.20
N SER A 35 -35.94 -19.84 1.48
CA SER A 35 -36.21 -18.66 2.31
C SER A 35 -34.93 -17.93 2.67
N TRP A 36 -33.83 -18.67 2.88
CA TRP A 36 -32.51 -18.11 3.14
C TRP A 36 -31.99 -17.30 1.93
N LEU A 37 -32.09 -17.86 0.72
CA LEU A 37 -31.71 -17.15 -0.52
C LEU A 37 -32.56 -15.90 -0.78
N LYS A 38 -33.87 -15.93 -0.50
CA LYS A 38 -34.73 -14.75 -0.62
C LYS A 38 -34.37 -13.66 0.40
N THR A 39 -34.04 -14.06 1.61
CA THR A 39 -33.60 -13.13 2.68
C THR A 39 -32.27 -12.50 2.28
N PHE A 40 -31.30 -13.31 1.84
CA PHE A 40 -30.02 -12.84 1.27
C PHE A 40 -30.23 -11.87 0.10
N GLY A 41 -31.12 -12.20 -0.84
CA GLY A 41 -31.44 -11.34 -1.97
C GLY A 41 -32.05 -9.99 -1.54
N ARG A 42 -32.89 -9.97 -0.50
CA ARG A 42 -33.45 -8.73 0.07
C ARG A 42 -32.37 -7.88 0.74
N HIS A 43 -31.45 -8.49 1.49
CA HIS A 43 -30.33 -7.76 2.07
C HIS A 43 -29.38 -7.22 0.99
N LEU A 44 -29.11 -7.97 -0.08
CA LEU A 44 -28.34 -7.49 -1.23
C LEU A 44 -28.99 -6.31 -1.96
N GLN A 45 -30.28 -6.04 -1.80
CA GLN A 45 -30.91 -4.85 -2.41
C GLN A 45 -30.71 -3.56 -1.59
N GLN A 46 -30.07 -3.62 -0.43
CA GLN A 46 -29.83 -2.44 0.40
C GLN A 46 -28.80 -1.52 -0.28
N LYS A 47 -29.24 -0.33 -0.69
CA LYS A 47 -28.38 0.70 -1.32
C LYS A 47 -27.15 1.06 -0.48
N SER A 48 -27.29 1.04 0.85
CA SER A 48 -26.22 1.31 1.82
C SER A 48 -25.06 0.30 1.81
N LEU A 49 -25.19 -0.80 1.07
CA LEU A 49 -24.13 -1.79 0.86
C LEU A 49 -23.22 -1.44 -0.31
N TYR A 50 -23.65 -0.55 -1.19
CA TYR A 50 -22.95 -0.19 -2.40
C TYR A 50 -22.42 1.24 -2.31
N ALA A 51 -21.14 1.41 -2.60
CA ALA A 51 -20.60 2.71 -2.98
C ALA A 51 -20.37 2.73 -4.49
N LEU A 52 -20.71 3.85 -5.12
CA LEU A 52 -20.52 4.05 -6.55
C LEU A 52 -19.45 5.12 -6.75
N GLY A 53 -18.35 4.71 -7.34
CA GLY A 53 -17.30 5.59 -7.84
C GLY A 53 -17.45 5.78 -9.33
N PHE A 54 -17.51 7.03 -9.77
CA PHE A 54 -17.33 7.39 -11.17
C PHE A 54 -15.91 7.90 -11.34
N SER A 55 -15.13 7.27 -12.19
CA SER A 55 -13.82 7.81 -12.56
C SER A 55 -13.62 7.86 -14.07
N SER A 56 -12.89 8.89 -14.48
CA SER A 56 -12.65 9.24 -15.87
C SER A 56 -11.18 9.55 -16.03
N GLU A 57 -10.55 8.85 -16.97
CA GLU A 57 -9.16 9.08 -17.36
C GLU A 57 -9.13 9.69 -18.77
N PHE A 58 -8.43 10.81 -18.89
CA PHE A 58 -8.22 11.56 -20.12
C PHE A 58 -6.74 11.57 -20.45
N GLN A 59 -6.36 10.99 -21.58
CA GLN A 59 -5.02 11.19 -22.15
C GLN A 59 -5.05 12.44 -23.03
N LEU A 60 -4.43 13.52 -22.56
CA LEU A 60 -4.36 14.80 -23.28
C LEU A 60 -3.31 14.76 -24.41
N GLY A 61 -2.28 13.93 -24.24
CA GLY A 61 -1.19 13.70 -25.18
C GLY A 61 -0.42 12.42 -24.82
N GLU A 62 0.71 12.17 -25.48
CA GLU A 62 1.51 10.95 -25.24
C GLU A 62 2.09 10.88 -23.82
N ASN A 63 2.29 12.04 -23.18
CA ASN A 63 2.93 12.15 -21.86
C ASN A 63 1.99 12.64 -20.76
N ASP A 64 0.77 13.06 -21.11
CA ASP A 64 -0.12 13.80 -20.21
C ASP A 64 -1.37 12.97 -19.94
N MET A 65 -1.59 12.66 -18.67
CA MET A 65 -2.78 11.95 -18.21
C MET A 65 -3.47 12.74 -17.11
N LEU A 66 -4.78 12.91 -17.26
CA LEU A 66 -5.66 13.50 -16.28
C LEU A 66 -6.65 12.46 -15.80
N PHE A 67 -6.74 12.29 -14.50
CA PHE A 67 -7.72 11.44 -13.84
C PHE A 67 -8.64 12.29 -12.98
N PHE A 68 -9.93 12.07 -13.14
CA PHE A 68 -10.97 12.63 -12.30
C PHE A 68 -11.79 11.49 -11.70
N GLY A 69 -11.89 11.45 -10.38
CA GLY A 69 -12.71 10.50 -9.63
C GLY A 69 -13.73 11.24 -8.79
N LEU A 70 -14.96 10.72 -8.75
CA LEU A 70 -16.02 11.16 -7.87
C LEU A 70 -16.64 9.92 -7.23
N ASP A 71 -16.40 9.74 -5.94
CA ASP A 71 -16.96 8.64 -5.17
C ASP A 71 -18.11 9.13 -4.31
N ALA A 72 -19.26 8.45 -4.42
CA ALA A 72 -20.43 8.69 -3.59
C ALA A 72 -20.70 7.45 -2.72
N TYR A 73 -20.70 7.66 -1.40
CA TYR A 73 -21.00 6.64 -0.40
C TYR A 73 -22.34 6.97 0.26
N ASP A 74 -23.35 6.11 0.07
CA ASP A 74 -24.68 6.28 0.67
C ASP A 74 -25.40 7.61 0.28
N ASP A 75 -26.68 7.76 0.60
CA ASP A 75 -27.44 8.98 0.27
C ASP A 75 -27.07 10.18 1.20
N ASN A 76 -26.29 9.96 2.27
CA ASN A 76 -26.03 10.94 3.33
C ASN A 76 -24.57 11.44 3.43
N GLU A 77 -23.59 10.79 2.79
CA GLU A 77 -22.19 11.25 2.85
C GLU A 77 -21.89 12.23 1.70
N LYS A 78 -21.02 13.21 1.97
CA LYS A 78 -20.59 14.16 0.94
C LYS A 78 -19.80 13.41 -0.14
N PRO A 79 -20.04 13.69 -1.43
CA PRO A 79 -19.25 13.07 -2.49
C PRO A 79 -17.78 13.46 -2.34
N ARG A 80 -16.90 12.51 -2.64
CA ARG A 80 -15.45 12.64 -2.55
C ARG A 80 -14.89 12.83 -3.95
N GLY A 81 -14.30 13.99 -4.19
CA GLY A 81 -13.59 14.29 -5.42
C GLY A 81 -12.11 13.95 -5.32
N LYS A 82 -11.58 13.29 -6.35
CA LYS A 82 -10.15 13.06 -6.55
C LYS A 82 -9.77 13.59 -7.94
N PHE A 83 -8.70 14.35 -8.00
CA PHE A 83 -8.10 14.82 -9.23
C PHE A 83 -6.63 14.43 -9.22
N VAL A 84 -6.16 13.80 -10.28
CA VAL A 84 -4.74 13.48 -10.45
C VAL A 84 -4.33 13.92 -11.85
N PHE A 85 -3.29 14.73 -11.93
CA PHE A 85 -2.59 15.04 -13.16
C PHE A 85 -1.23 14.34 -13.15
N HIS A 86 -0.90 13.66 -14.22
CA HIS A 86 0.37 12.98 -14.41
C HIS A 86 1.00 13.45 -15.72
N HIS A 87 2.26 13.85 -15.65
CA HIS A 87 3.05 14.30 -16.78
C HIS A 87 4.39 13.57 -16.79
N LYS A 88 4.69 12.91 -17.91
CA LYS A 88 5.95 12.20 -18.15
C LYS A 88 6.95 13.09 -18.87
N PHE A 89 7.95 13.59 -18.15
CA PHE A 89 9.15 14.15 -18.75
C PHE A 89 10.11 13.02 -19.18
N PRO A 90 11.10 13.29 -20.05
CA PRO A 90 12.04 12.25 -20.51
C PRO A 90 12.78 11.50 -19.40
N GLU A 91 13.08 12.17 -18.30
CA GLU A 91 13.84 11.62 -17.17
C GLU A 91 13.10 11.75 -15.82
N HIS A 92 11.88 12.29 -15.82
CA HIS A 92 11.14 12.59 -14.60
C HIS A 92 9.64 12.36 -14.77
N ASP A 93 8.99 11.90 -13.72
CA ASP A 93 7.54 11.80 -13.65
C ASP A 93 7.02 12.83 -12.65
N LEU A 94 6.13 13.71 -13.12
CA LEU A 94 5.42 14.69 -12.29
C LEU A 94 4.00 14.20 -12.05
N THR A 95 3.59 14.15 -10.79
CA THR A 95 2.22 13.83 -10.38
C THR A 95 1.69 14.94 -9.47
N VAL A 96 0.50 15.45 -9.77
CA VAL A 96 -0.22 16.43 -8.96
C VAL A 96 -1.55 15.82 -8.58
N GLU A 97 -1.77 15.60 -7.29
CA GLU A 97 -2.99 15.03 -6.74
C GLU A 97 -3.71 16.07 -5.86
N ALA A 98 -5.03 16.15 -5.99
CA ALA A 98 -5.90 16.94 -5.14
C ALA A 98 -7.13 16.10 -4.76
N VAL A 99 -7.45 16.02 -3.46
CA VAL A 99 -8.54 15.20 -2.94
C VAL A 99 -9.39 16.01 -1.96
N SER A 100 -10.72 15.90 -2.10
CA SER A 100 -11.69 16.65 -1.29
C SER A 100 -13.05 15.97 -1.23
N PRO A 101 -13.51 15.47 -0.06
CA PRO A 101 -12.72 15.04 1.09
C PRO A 101 -11.91 13.76 0.81
N GLY A 102 -10.71 13.65 1.37
CA GLY A 102 -9.84 12.46 1.22
C GLY A 102 -9.98 11.48 2.38
N LEU A 103 -9.95 10.19 2.07
CA LEU A 103 -9.94 9.11 3.06
C LEU A 103 -8.50 8.61 3.27
N PHE A 104 -8.02 8.63 4.50
CA PHE A 104 -6.66 8.19 4.86
C PHE A 104 -6.72 7.02 5.84
N VAL A 105 -5.87 6.03 5.62
CA VAL A 105 -5.69 4.91 6.57
C VAL A 105 -4.49 5.19 7.44
N ASP A 106 -4.67 5.09 8.75
CA ASP A 106 -3.54 5.03 9.68
C ASP A 106 -2.99 3.60 9.72
N ASN A 107 -1.74 3.42 9.31
CA ASN A 107 -1.07 2.13 9.28
C ASN A 107 -0.86 1.52 10.68
N ASN A 108 -0.84 2.35 11.73
CA ASN A 108 -0.61 1.87 13.09
C ASN A 108 -1.89 1.32 13.73
N THR A 109 -2.98 2.09 13.65
CA THR A 109 -4.27 1.73 14.26
C THR A 109 -5.21 0.99 13.31
N GLY A 110 -5.00 1.11 11.99
CA GLY A 110 -5.94 0.63 10.97
C GLY A 110 -7.20 1.50 10.84
N ASN A 111 -7.25 2.64 11.53
CA ASN A 111 -8.39 3.54 11.52
C ASN A 111 -8.41 4.40 10.26
N TYR A 112 -9.63 4.74 9.82
CA TYR A 112 -9.86 5.63 8.72
C TYR A 112 -10.07 7.08 9.20
N TRP A 113 -9.50 8.02 8.46
CA TRP A 113 -9.56 9.45 8.74
C TRP A 113 -10.01 10.23 7.50
N ASP A 114 -11.06 11.03 7.67
CA ASP A 114 -11.52 12.00 6.70
C ASP A 114 -10.75 13.30 6.83
N VAL A 115 -10.00 13.65 5.79
CA VAL A 115 -9.31 14.92 5.66
C VAL A 115 -10.12 15.83 4.72
N PRO A 116 -10.50 17.05 5.15
CA PRO A 116 -11.34 17.93 4.34
C PRO A 116 -10.74 18.25 2.98
N PHE A 117 -9.44 18.52 2.92
CA PHE A 117 -8.74 18.80 1.68
C PHE A 117 -7.26 18.42 1.78
N SER A 118 -6.75 17.74 0.76
CA SER A 118 -5.33 17.43 0.62
C SER A 118 -4.87 17.62 -0.81
N THR A 119 -3.69 18.20 -0.98
CA THR A 119 -3.01 18.32 -2.27
C THR A 119 -1.58 17.83 -2.15
N ALA A 120 -1.12 17.08 -3.13
CA ALA A 120 0.25 16.61 -3.23
C ALA A 120 0.81 16.95 -4.61
N VAL A 121 2.04 17.43 -4.65
CA VAL A 121 2.85 17.56 -5.87
C VAL A 121 4.06 16.67 -5.68
N ASP A 122 4.34 15.83 -6.66
CA ASP A 122 5.32 14.76 -6.59
C ASP A 122 6.16 14.73 -7.85
N LEU A 123 7.47 14.74 -7.71
CA LEU A 123 8.43 14.67 -8.82
C LEU A 123 9.42 13.55 -8.53
N ALA A 124 9.41 12.52 -9.37
CA ALA A 124 10.29 11.37 -9.27
C ALA A 124 11.22 11.28 -10.48
N SER A 125 12.49 10.93 -10.27
CA SER A 125 13.37 10.57 -11.38
C SER A 125 13.03 9.18 -11.93
N VAL A 126 13.05 9.02 -13.25
CA VAL A 126 12.84 7.73 -13.91
C VAL A 126 14.11 6.90 -13.85
N THR A 127 14.02 5.71 -13.26
CA THR A 127 15.16 4.77 -13.18
C THR A 127 15.08 3.71 -14.28
N THR A 128 15.99 3.75 -15.25
CA THR A 128 16.00 2.83 -16.40
C THR A 128 17.02 1.69 -16.28
N SER A 129 17.92 1.74 -15.31
CA SER A 129 19.02 0.78 -15.12
C SER A 129 18.82 -0.09 -13.88
N ASP A 130 19.30 -1.34 -13.97
CA ASP A 130 19.41 -2.29 -12.84
C ASP A 130 20.23 -1.72 -11.67
N SER A 131 21.09 -0.74 -11.95
CA SER A 131 21.80 0.06 -10.95
C SER A 131 21.54 1.52 -11.21
N SER A 132 20.76 2.16 -10.34
CA SER A 132 20.30 3.52 -10.57
C SER A 132 20.24 4.33 -9.29
N ILE A 133 20.57 5.61 -9.42
CA ILE A 133 20.27 6.62 -8.41
C ILE A 133 18.90 7.16 -8.75
N ALA A 134 18.00 7.15 -7.78
CA ALA A 134 16.68 7.75 -7.87
C ALA A 134 16.59 8.89 -6.86
N TYR A 135 15.94 9.97 -7.24
CA TYR A 135 15.54 11.01 -6.31
C TYR A 135 14.04 11.30 -6.44
N HIS A 136 13.47 11.76 -5.34
CA HIS A 136 12.05 11.95 -5.19
C HIS A 136 11.80 13.22 -4.38
N LEU A 137 11.04 14.15 -4.93
CA LEU A 137 10.70 15.42 -4.30
C LEU A 137 9.18 15.51 -4.22
N SER A 138 8.64 15.71 -3.01
CA SER A 138 7.21 15.88 -2.82
C SER A 138 6.88 17.06 -1.93
N ALA A 139 5.78 17.73 -2.25
CA ALA A 139 5.17 18.77 -1.43
C ALA A 139 3.73 18.37 -1.14
N HIS A 140 3.38 18.26 0.13
CA HIS A 140 2.04 17.92 0.59
C HIS A 140 1.46 19.10 1.36
N TYR A 141 0.26 19.50 1.00
CA TYR A 141 -0.54 20.46 1.74
C TYR A 141 -1.83 19.80 2.21
N THR A 142 -2.18 20.06 3.46
CA THR A 142 -3.38 19.53 4.12
C THR A 142 -4.10 20.68 4.79
N SER A 143 -5.42 20.70 4.67
CA SER A 143 -6.25 21.77 5.21
C SER A 143 -7.51 21.23 5.87
N GLY A 144 -7.94 21.93 6.92
CA GLY A 144 -9.08 21.57 7.75
C GLY A 144 -8.76 20.49 8.78
N SER A 145 -9.68 20.30 9.74
CA SER A 145 -9.49 19.34 10.84
C SER A 145 -9.90 17.92 10.43
N PRO A 146 -9.00 16.93 10.50
CA PRO A 146 -9.35 15.55 10.23
C PRO A 146 -10.39 15.01 11.20
N LYS A 147 -11.29 14.16 10.71
CA LYS A 147 -12.30 13.46 11.52
C LYS A 147 -12.16 11.96 11.32
N GLN A 148 -12.36 11.16 12.36
CA GLN A 148 -12.35 9.71 12.21
C GLN A 148 -13.55 9.27 11.35
N PHE A 149 -13.30 8.50 10.30
CA PHE A 149 -14.32 7.99 9.39
C PHE A 149 -14.86 6.67 9.94
N GLN A 150 -16.19 6.63 10.16
CA GLN A 150 -16.95 5.52 10.75
C GLN A 150 -16.38 5.02 12.10
N ASN A 151 -17.14 5.25 13.17
CA ASN A 151 -16.75 5.02 14.57
C ASN A 151 -16.71 3.52 14.94
N ILE A 152 -15.85 2.73 14.29
CA ILE A 152 -15.84 1.27 14.39
C ILE A 152 -15.00 0.79 15.59
N HIS A 153 -13.96 1.52 16.01
CA HIS A 153 -13.19 1.23 17.22
C HIS A 153 -12.80 2.47 18.03
N ASN A 154 -13.05 2.38 19.34
CA ASN A 154 -12.67 3.21 20.49
C ASN A 154 -12.47 4.74 20.34
N HIS A 155 -13.10 5.45 21.28
CA HIS A 155 -13.47 6.86 21.18
C HIS A 155 -12.36 7.91 21.42
N ASN A 156 -11.06 7.55 21.40
CA ASN A 156 -9.99 8.46 21.87
C ASN A 156 -8.63 8.31 21.15
N ASP A 157 -8.61 7.94 19.88
CA ASP A 157 -7.34 7.94 19.14
C ASP A 157 -6.95 9.35 18.71
N ARG A 158 -5.73 9.76 19.05
CA ARG A 158 -5.19 11.07 18.63
C ARG A 158 -5.04 11.07 17.11
N VAL A 159 -5.46 12.17 16.48
CA VAL A 159 -5.26 12.40 15.05
C VAL A 159 -3.78 12.22 14.70
N PRO A 160 -3.43 11.39 13.70
CA PRO A 160 -2.07 11.26 13.23
C PRO A 160 -1.49 12.64 12.88
N PRO A 161 -0.32 13.02 13.42
CA PRO A 161 0.25 14.35 13.20
C PRO A 161 0.46 14.69 11.71
N SER A 162 0.65 13.67 10.86
CA SER A 162 0.80 13.81 9.41
C SER A 162 -0.46 14.31 8.70
N LEU A 163 -1.63 14.20 9.32
CA LEU A 163 -2.92 14.64 8.77
C LEU A 163 -3.33 16.03 9.28
N LEU A 164 -2.60 16.60 10.25
CA LEU A 164 -2.88 17.94 10.75
C LEU A 164 -2.64 19.00 9.68
N PRO A 165 -3.34 20.14 9.73
CA PRO A 165 -3.18 21.21 8.75
C PRO A 165 -1.73 21.70 8.64
N GLY A 166 -1.25 21.84 7.42
CA GLY A 166 0.07 22.39 7.16
C GLY A 166 0.65 21.98 5.81
N LEU A 167 1.88 22.44 5.60
CA LEU A 167 2.68 22.18 4.41
C LEU A 167 3.87 21.30 4.80
N ALA A 168 4.13 20.25 4.04
CA ALA A 168 5.26 19.36 4.26
C ALA A 168 5.99 19.12 2.93
N PHE A 169 7.26 19.46 2.90
CA PHE A 169 8.18 19.11 1.83
C PHE A 169 8.94 17.86 2.24
N LYS A 170 9.03 16.88 1.34
CA LYS A 170 9.86 15.70 1.52
C LYS A 170 10.80 15.58 0.34
N SER A 171 12.02 15.19 0.62
CA SER A 171 12.98 14.81 -0.41
C SER A 171 13.57 13.46 -0.04
N ALA A 172 13.79 12.60 -1.02
CA ALA A 172 14.49 11.35 -0.84
C ALA A 172 15.47 11.14 -1.99
N VAL A 173 16.65 10.63 -1.67
CA VAL A 173 17.65 10.16 -2.64
C VAL A 173 17.98 8.73 -2.28
N SER A 174 18.02 7.86 -3.27
CA SER A 174 18.27 6.44 -3.08
C SER A 174 19.14 5.88 -4.19
N TYR A 175 19.95 4.89 -3.85
CA TYR A 175 20.65 4.05 -4.79
C TYR A 175 20.05 2.65 -4.73
N ARG A 176 19.60 2.16 -5.88
CA ARG A 176 19.05 0.81 -6.05
C ARG A 176 20.03 -0.03 -6.84
N LYS A 177 20.25 -1.26 -6.36
CA LYS A 177 20.98 -2.30 -7.07
C LYS A 177 20.11 -3.55 -7.16
N LYS A 178 19.80 -3.98 -8.38
CA LYS A 178 19.14 -5.24 -8.69
C LYS A 178 20.15 -6.24 -9.25
N VAL A 179 20.06 -7.48 -8.80
CA VAL A 179 20.87 -8.61 -9.25
C VAL A 179 19.94 -9.75 -9.64
N GLY A 180 19.97 -10.14 -10.91
CA GLY A 180 19.35 -11.38 -11.37
C GLY A 180 20.22 -12.57 -10.96
N ILE A 181 19.69 -13.44 -10.11
CA ILE A 181 20.39 -14.65 -9.64
C ILE A 181 20.21 -15.77 -10.66
N TRP A 182 18.99 -15.92 -11.17
CA TRP A 182 18.65 -16.95 -12.14
C TRP A 182 17.46 -16.53 -13.00
N ARG A 183 17.44 -16.99 -14.25
CA ARG A 183 16.30 -16.88 -15.16
C ARG A 183 16.19 -18.18 -15.94
N SER A 184 14.96 -18.67 -16.11
CA SER A 184 14.74 -19.88 -16.89
C SER A 184 14.97 -19.62 -18.39
N GLU A 185 15.83 -20.43 -18.99
CA GLU A 185 16.02 -20.50 -20.46
C GLU A 185 15.20 -21.62 -21.10
N ALA A 186 14.48 -22.41 -20.29
CA ALA A 186 13.69 -23.53 -20.79
C ALA A 186 12.64 -23.07 -21.83
N PRO A 187 12.46 -23.81 -22.93
CA PRO A 187 11.49 -23.44 -23.97
C PRO A 187 10.07 -23.46 -23.39
N LYS A 188 9.33 -22.37 -23.62
CA LYS A 188 7.90 -22.29 -23.30
C LYS A 188 7.11 -23.31 -24.13
N LEU A 189 5.98 -23.77 -23.60
CA LEU A 189 5.09 -24.67 -24.35
C LEU A 189 4.64 -23.96 -25.63
N LYS A 190 4.94 -24.57 -26.78
CA LYS A 190 4.55 -24.05 -28.09
C LYS A 190 3.03 -24.05 -28.19
N LEU A 191 2.46 -22.99 -28.78
CA LEU A 191 1.02 -22.80 -29.02
C LEU A 191 0.14 -22.65 -27.76
N VAL A 192 0.73 -22.54 -26.56
CA VAL A 192 -0.01 -22.27 -25.32
C VAL A 192 0.38 -20.89 -24.79
N GLN A 193 -0.57 -19.94 -24.81
CA GLN A 193 -0.34 -18.63 -24.22
C GLN A 193 -0.34 -18.76 -22.69
N PRO A 194 0.61 -18.12 -21.98
CA PRO A 194 0.55 -18.06 -20.52
C PRO A 194 -0.73 -17.35 -20.07
N TYR A 195 -1.25 -17.73 -18.90
CA TYR A 195 -2.43 -17.09 -18.32
C TYR A 195 -2.20 -15.59 -18.09
N ASP A 196 -0.97 -15.20 -17.77
CA ASP A 196 -0.49 -13.83 -17.66
C ASP A 196 0.91 -13.73 -18.31
N VAL A 197 1.08 -12.78 -19.23
CA VAL A 197 2.33 -12.57 -19.96
C VAL A 197 3.49 -12.13 -19.04
N PHE A 198 3.22 -11.35 -17.99
CA PHE A 198 4.26 -10.87 -17.06
C PHE A 198 4.77 -11.98 -16.14
N LEU A 199 3.93 -12.97 -15.86
CA LEU A 199 4.29 -14.14 -15.05
C LEU A 199 4.87 -15.29 -15.88
N SER A 200 5.09 -15.07 -17.18
CA SER A 200 5.55 -16.12 -18.09
C SER A 200 7.05 -16.44 -18.01
N ASN A 201 7.83 -15.65 -17.28
CA ASN A 201 9.29 -15.76 -17.19
C ASN A 201 9.73 -16.09 -15.75
N PRO A 202 9.96 -17.38 -15.43
CA PRO A 202 10.51 -17.78 -14.14
C PRO A 202 11.88 -17.14 -13.91
N HIS A 203 12.05 -16.53 -12.74
CA HIS A 203 13.29 -15.83 -12.38
C HIS A 203 13.47 -15.77 -10.87
N VAL A 204 14.72 -15.65 -10.45
CA VAL A 204 15.11 -15.35 -9.09
C VAL A 204 15.95 -14.08 -9.13
N SER A 205 15.58 -13.09 -8.32
CA SER A 205 16.34 -11.84 -8.22
C SER A 205 16.36 -11.30 -6.80
N ALA A 206 17.45 -10.64 -6.46
CA ALA A 206 17.60 -9.88 -5.24
C ALA A 206 17.79 -8.41 -5.60
N SER A 207 17.25 -7.50 -4.79
CA SER A 207 17.55 -6.08 -4.94
C SER A 207 17.68 -5.40 -3.59
N GLY A 208 18.67 -4.50 -3.51
CA GLY A 208 18.94 -3.66 -2.37
C GLY A 208 18.72 -2.20 -2.72
N ILE A 209 18.19 -1.45 -1.76
CA ILE A 209 18.04 0.00 -1.82
C ILE A 209 18.68 0.57 -0.56
N ILE A 210 19.51 1.58 -0.72
CA ILE A 210 19.98 2.44 0.38
C ILE A 210 19.68 3.87 0.01
N GLY A 211 19.26 4.69 0.97
CA GLY A 211 18.92 6.08 0.70
C GLY A 211 18.87 6.94 1.94
N ALA A 212 18.59 8.21 1.71
CA ALA A 212 18.31 9.19 2.73
C ALA A 212 17.04 9.95 2.37
N ALA A 213 16.24 10.26 3.37
CA ALA A 213 15.05 11.06 3.25
C ALA A 213 15.10 12.23 4.22
N SER A 214 14.65 13.39 3.78
CA SER A 214 14.43 14.55 4.62
C SER A 214 13.00 15.06 4.49
N THR A 215 12.47 15.63 5.57
CA THR A 215 11.14 16.21 5.63
C THR A 215 11.21 17.55 6.35
N ALA A 216 10.77 18.61 5.69
CA ALA A 216 10.50 19.90 6.30
C ALA A 216 8.98 20.09 6.41
N ALA A 217 8.45 20.36 7.60
CA ALA A 217 7.04 20.62 7.81
C ALA A 217 6.82 21.99 8.45
N PHE A 218 5.72 22.63 8.08
CA PHE A 218 5.31 23.98 8.47
C PHE A 218 3.81 23.98 8.78
N GLY A 219 3.45 24.41 9.99
CA GLY A 219 2.05 24.41 10.47
C GLY A 219 1.83 23.39 11.59
N ASP A 220 0.58 22.99 11.81
CA ASP A 220 0.24 22.08 12.91
C ASP A 220 0.76 20.66 12.66
N ASN A 221 1.03 20.30 11.39
CA ASN A 221 1.75 19.08 11.01
C ASN A 221 3.23 19.06 11.45
N SER A 222 3.80 20.17 11.92
CA SER A 222 5.18 20.19 12.43
C SER A 222 5.32 19.42 13.76
N ALA A 223 4.21 19.20 14.47
CA ALA A 223 4.17 18.37 15.68
C ALA A 223 4.49 16.89 15.39
N ARG A 224 4.51 16.48 14.12
CA ARG A 224 4.90 15.14 13.64
C ARG A 224 6.20 14.63 14.27
N ALA A 225 7.14 15.52 14.56
CA ALA A 225 8.42 15.11 15.07
C ALA A 225 8.52 14.98 16.61
N GLN A 226 7.48 15.39 17.37
CA GLN A 226 7.49 15.20 18.82
C GLN A 226 6.88 13.88 19.28
N ILE A 227 6.04 13.22 18.46
CA ILE A 227 5.13 12.17 18.95
C ILE A 227 5.44 10.79 18.37
N GLU A 228 5.98 10.67 17.16
CA GLU A 228 6.08 9.37 16.50
C GLU A 228 7.35 8.57 16.81
N ASP A 229 8.39 9.18 17.38
CA ASP A 229 9.55 8.43 17.84
C ASP A 229 10.47 9.28 18.71
N GLY A 230 11.01 8.68 19.77
CA GLY A 230 12.31 9.09 20.30
C GLY A 230 13.41 8.76 19.29
N SER A 231 13.32 9.26 18.05
CA SER A 231 14.18 8.90 16.94
C SER A 231 15.50 9.68 17.00
N PRO A 232 16.66 9.00 17.05
CA PRO A 232 17.98 9.58 16.88
C PRO A 232 18.27 10.04 15.42
N GLY A 233 17.28 10.56 14.70
CA GLY A 233 17.51 11.23 13.40
C GLY A 233 17.96 12.67 13.58
N TYR A 234 18.44 13.33 12.52
CA TYR A 234 18.70 14.77 12.59
C TYR A 234 17.37 15.51 12.65
N PHE A 235 17.08 16.11 13.79
CA PHE A 235 15.84 16.81 14.06
C PHE A 235 16.08 18.26 14.48
N LEU A 236 15.40 19.20 13.85
CA LEU A 236 15.38 20.60 14.24
C LEU A 236 13.94 21.10 14.32
N GLN A 237 13.58 21.74 15.43
CA GLN A 237 12.26 22.35 15.63
C GLN A 237 12.40 23.83 15.95
N VAL A 238 11.65 24.67 15.24
CA VAL A 238 11.54 26.09 15.55
C VAL A 238 10.12 26.39 16.01
N SER A 239 9.91 26.30 17.33
CA SER A 239 8.59 26.45 17.96
C SER A 239 7.92 27.80 17.68
N GLY A 240 8.72 28.86 17.47
CA GLY A 240 8.20 30.19 17.16
C GLY A 240 7.49 30.29 15.80
N VAL A 241 7.77 29.38 14.86
CA VAL A 241 7.21 29.39 13.49
C VAL A 241 6.43 28.10 13.19
N LYS A 242 6.24 27.22 14.19
CA LYS A 242 5.67 25.87 14.01
C LYS A 242 6.29 25.16 12.81
N SER A 243 7.61 25.05 12.81
CA SER A 243 8.35 24.33 11.76
C SER A 243 9.24 23.24 12.34
N SER A 244 9.42 22.19 11.55
CA SER A 244 10.23 21.03 11.89
C SER A 244 10.99 20.52 10.67
N PHE A 245 12.25 20.17 10.85
CA PHE A 245 13.07 19.48 9.85
C PHE A 245 13.54 18.15 10.43
N LEU A 246 13.36 17.06 9.67
CA LEU A 246 13.79 15.71 10.01
C LEU A 246 14.60 15.16 8.83
N ALA A 247 15.73 14.51 9.11
CA ALA A 247 16.47 13.75 8.11
C ALA A 247 16.96 12.41 8.68
N ASP A 248 16.80 11.35 7.89
CA ASP A 248 17.22 9.99 8.24
C ASP A 248 17.65 9.20 7.01
N MET A 249 18.42 8.14 7.24
CA MET A 249 18.76 7.14 6.24
C MET A 249 17.73 6.00 6.28
N PHE A 250 17.55 5.33 5.16
CA PHE A 250 16.73 4.12 5.08
C PHE A 250 17.42 3.08 4.20
N ALA A 251 17.09 1.81 4.44
CA ALA A 251 17.52 0.73 3.58
C ALA A 251 16.39 -0.28 3.37
N SER A 252 16.38 -0.95 2.23
CA SER A 252 15.45 -2.03 1.94
C SER A 252 16.17 -3.13 1.19
N VAL A 253 15.95 -4.38 1.58
CA VAL A 253 16.43 -5.56 0.86
C VAL A 253 15.23 -6.36 0.44
N SER A 254 15.16 -6.74 -0.83
CA SER A 254 14.10 -7.56 -1.37
C SER A 254 14.66 -8.77 -2.09
N PHE A 255 13.97 -9.88 -1.94
CA PHE A 255 14.23 -11.13 -2.60
C PHE A 255 12.95 -11.60 -3.28
N THR A 256 13.07 -12.01 -4.52
CA THR A 256 11.95 -12.49 -5.34
C THR A 256 12.38 -13.79 -6.01
N ALA A 257 11.54 -14.80 -5.89
CA ALA A 257 11.73 -16.09 -6.54
C ALA A 257 10.40 -16.48 -7.19
N GLN A 258 10.44 -16.79 -8.48
CA GLN A 258 9.31 -17.30 -9.22
C GLN A 258 9.70 -18.62 -9.88
N HIS A 259 8.87 -19.63 -9.66
CA HIS A 259 8.91 -20.90 -10.34
C HIS A 259 7.71 -21.06 -11.27
N GLY A 260 7.96 -21.69 -12.41
CA GLY A 260 7.00 -21.93 -13.50
C GLY A 260 6.60 -20.69 -14.31
N ASN A 261 5.99 -20.99 -15.45
CA ASN A 261 5.72 -20.03 -16.52
C ASN A 261 4.21 -19.75 -16.71
N PHE A 262 3.38 -20.23 -15.79
CA PHE A 262 1.95 -19.99 -15.73
C PHE A 262 1.21 -20.35 -17.03
N GLN A 263 1.57 -21.49 -17.61
CA GLN A 263 0.95 -22.08 -18.81
C GLN A 263 0.20 -23.38 -18.52
N LYS A 264 0.69 -24.18 -17.56
CA LYS A 264 0.10 -25.48 -17.23
C LYS A 264 -1.18 -25.31 -16.41
N PRO A 265 -2.11 -26.27 -16.48
CA PRO A 265 -3.41 -26.16 -15.84
C PRO A 265 -3.38 -26.27 -14.31
N PHE A 266 -2.30 -26.75 -13.68
CA PHE A 266 -2.26 -26.92 -12.22
C PHE A 266 -0.85 -26.68 -11.69
N LEU A 267 -0.76 -25.97 -10.56
CA LEU A 267 0.46 -25.78 -9.76
C LEU A 267 1.71 -25.39 -10.56
N ASP A 268 1.56 -24.65 -11.66
CA ASP A 268 2.69 -24.21 -12.48
C ASP A 268 3.37 -23.01 -11.82
N LEU A 269 2.60 -22.00 -11.44
CA LEU A 269 3.14 -20.78 -10.84
C LEU A 269 3.25 -20.89 -9.32
N THR A 270 4.47 -20.72 -8.82
CA THR A 270 4.75 -20.44 -7.41
C THR A 270 5.66 -19.22 -7.36
N ARG A 271 5.24 -18.16 -6.66
CA ARG A 271 6.02 -16.94 -6.48
C ARG A 271 6.15 -16.62 -5.00
N PHE A 272 7.37 -16.32 -4.60
CA PHE A 272 7.73 -15.90 -3.26
C PHE A 272 8.43 -14.56 -3.34
N GLN A 273 8.03 -13.63 -2.50
CA GLN A 273 8.65 -12.34 -2.36
C GLN A 273 8.81 -12.01 -0.88
N ALA A 274 10.03 -11.68 -0.49
CA ALA A 274 10.37 -11.21 0.85
C ALA A 274 11.01 -9.83 0.74
N ARG A 275 10.62 -8.90 1.60
CA ARG A 275 11.25 -7.59 1.72
C ARG A 275 11.50 -7.28 3.19
N LEU A 276 12.69 -6.76 3.46
CA LEU A 276 13.15 -6.31 4.77
C LEU A 276 13.42 -4.81 4.67
N ASP A 277 12.68 -4.02 5.41
CA ASP A 277 12.77 -2.57 5.43
C ASP A 277 13.38 -2.08 6.75
N PHE A 278 14.43 -1.29 6.63
CA PHE A 278 15.10 -0.58 7.72
C PHE A 278 14.68 0.89 7.62
N PRO A 279 13.64 1.32 8.38
CA PRO A 279 13.03 2.64 8.21
C PRO A 279 13.91 3.79 8.73
N SER A 280 14.85 3.50 9.64
CA SER A 280 15.72 4.50 10.26
C SER A 280 17.14 3.97 10.42
N GLY A 281 18.05 4.52 9.62
CA GLY A 281 19.46 4.16 9.64
C GLY A 281 20.17 4.71 10.86
N PHE A 282 19.81 5.91 11.35
CA PHE A 282 20.43 6.43 12.57
C PHE A 282 20.04 5.61 13.81
N LYS A 283 18.80 5.15 13.91
CA LYS A 283 18.39 4.21 14.97
C LYS A 283 19.17 2.91 14.89
N PHE A 284 19.25 2.35 13.69
CA PHE A 284 19.98 1.11 13.48
C PHE A 284 21.44 1.25 13.91
N LEU A 285 22.13 2.31 13.48
CA LEU A 285 23.54 2.54 13.80
C LEU A 285 23.75 2.80 15.29
N SER A 286 22.96 3.68 15.91
CA SER A 286 23.07 3.99 17.34
C SER A 286 22.81 2.74 18.20
N ALA A 287 21.77 1.98 17.89
CA ALA A 287 21.47 0.73 18.57
C ALA A 287 22.56 -0.33 18.34
N ALA A 288 23.08 -0.49 17.11
CA ALA A 288 24.16 -1.42 16.81
C ALA A 288 25.47 -1.07 17.54
N THR A 289 25.81 0.23 17.64
CA THR A 289 26.96 0.68 18.42
C THR A 289 26.76 0.39 19.91
N GLY A 290 25.57 0.64 20.44
CA GLY A 290 25.23 0.32 21.83
C GLY A 290 25.39 -1.18 22.10
N LEU A 291 24.82 -2.04 21.25
CA LEU A 291 24.95 -3.50 21.39
C LEU A 291 26.39 -3.99 21.29
N THR A 292 27.16 -3.42 20.38
CA THR A 292 28.58 -3.79 20.23
C THR A 292 29.36 -3.39 21.48
N GLN A 293 29.09 -2.21 22.03
CA GLN A 293 29.71 -1.73 23.26
C GLN A 293 29.30 -2.55 24.49
N ASP A 294 28.02 -2.90 24.61
CA ASP A 294 27.51 -3.79 25.66
C ASP A 294 28.22 -5.14 25.60
N LEU A 295 28.31 -5.74 24.40
CA LEU A 295 28.97 -7.02 24.18
C LEU A 295 30.47 -6.97 24.49
N LEU A 296 31.17 -5.92 24.06
CA LEU A 296 32.59 -5.70 24.36
C LEU A 296 32.83 -5.55 25.86
N ASN A 297 31.91 -4.90 26.58
CA ASN A 297 31.98 -4.71 28.02
C ASN A 297 31.43 -5.91 28.82
N SER A 298 31.10 -7.03 28.16
CA SER A 298 30.46 -8.21 28.78
C SER A 298 29.16 -7.88 29.55
N GLN A 299 28.45 -6.84 29.10
CA GLN A 299 27.14 -6.45 29.62
C GLN A 299 26.04 -7.16 28.84
N LYS A 300 24.89 -7.36 29.50
CA LYS A 300 23.72 -7.96 28.86
C LYS A 300 23.13 -6.96 27.84
N PRO A 301 22.98 -7.34 26.57
CA PRO A 301 22.35 -6.50 25.54
C PRO A 301 21.00 -5.95 25.98
N SER A 302 20.79 -4.64 25.78
CA SER A 302 19.47 -4.05 26.02
C SER A 302 18.46 -4.54 24.99
N LEU A 303 17.32 -5.04 25.47
CA LEU A 303 16.23 -5.56 24.62
C LEU A 303 15.71 -4.48 23.65
N GLU A 304 15.73 -3.22 24.07
CA GLU A 304 15.31 -2.08 23.26
C GLU A 304 16.28 -1.80 22.10
N ALA A 305 17.58 -1.95 22.31
CA ALA A 305 18.55 -1.81 21.24
C ALA A 305 18.45 -2.99 20.25
N VAL A 306 18.21 -4.22 20.72
CA VAL A 306 17.94 -5.36 19.83
C VAL A 306 16.68 -5.11 19.00
N GLN A 307 15.61 -4.63 19.64
CA GLN A 307 14.34 -4.29 18.98
C GLN A 307 14.51 -3.18 17.94
N ALA A 308 15.39 -2.20 18.18
CA ALA A 308 15.65 -1.08 17.28
C ALA A 308 16.45 -1.45 16.02
N ILE A 309 17.15 -2.59 16.03
CA ILE A 309 17.93 -3.09 14.89
C ILE A 309 17.09 -3.97 13.96
N LEU A 310 15.98 -4.52 14.46
CA LEU A 310 15.15 -5.46 13.70
C LEU A 310 14.42 -4.76 12.55
N PRO A 311 14.55 -5.26 11.30
CA PRO A 311 13.82 -4.72 10.17
C PRO A 311 12.33 -5.06 10.25
N ASN A 312 11.52 -4.22 9.61
CA ASN A 312 10.15 -4.60 9.27
C ASN A 312 10.19 -5.57 8.10
N ALA A 313 9.59 -6.74 8.24
CA ALA A 313 9.56 -7.74 7.19
C ALA A 313 8.19 -7.75 6.51
N THR A 314 8.17 -7.96 5.20
CA THR A 314 6.96 -8.22 4.42
C THR A 314 7.18 -9.47 3.60
N LEU A 315 6.22 -10.39 3.67
CA LEU A 315 6.24 -11.64 2.93
C LEU A 315 5.02 -11.71 2.03
N SER A 316 5.22 -12.19 0.81
CA SER A 316 4.19 -12.44 -0.18
C SER A 316 4.43 -13.82 -0.78
N LEU A 317 3.39 -14.65 -0.74
CA LEU A 317 3.37 -15.97 -1.36
C LEU A 317 2.19 -16.05 -2.32
N GLN A 318 2.46 -16.40 -3.57
CA GLN A 318 1.44 -16.61 -4.60
C GLN A 318 1.58 -18.02 -5.17
N GLN A 319 0.48 -18.75 -5.26
CA GLN A 319 0.41 -20.10 -5.79
C GLN A 319 -0.77 -20.23 -6.76
N GLN A 320 -0.51 -20.67 -7.99
CA GLN A 320 -1.59 -21.09 -8.90
C GLN A 320 -2.25 -22.35 -8.36
N ILE A 321 -3.58 -22.34 -8.34
CA ILE A 321 -4.40 -23.49 -7.96
C ILE A 321 -4.75 -24.29 -9.22
N VAL A 322 -5.47 -23.65 -10.14
CA VAL A 322 -5.98 -24.26 -11.36
C VAL A 322 -6.18 -23.21 -12.46
N GLY A 323 -5.73 -23.52 -13.67
CA GLY A 323 -5.86 -22.67 -14.84
C GLY A 323 -5.41 -21.22 -14.55
N PRO A 324 -6.21 -20.20 -14.85
CA PRO A 324 -5.88 -18.81 -14.58
C PRO A 324 -5.99 -18.39 -13.11
N VAL A 325 -6.40 -19.30 -12.21
CA VAL A 325 -6.69 -18.98 -10.80
C VAL A 325 -5.44 -19.16 -9.95
N SER A 326 -5.06 -18.10 -9.24
CA SER A 326 -4.01 -18.13 -8.22
C SER A 326 -4.48 -17.56 -6.90
N PHE A 327 -3.86 -18.03 -5.82
CA PHE A 327 -4.09 -17.53 -4.48
C PHE A 327 -2.82 -16.86 -3.99
N ARG A 328 -2.95 -15.64 -3.49
CA ARG A 328 -1.86 -14.84 -2.93
C ARG A 328 -2.15 -14.52 -1.47
N VAL A 329 -1.11 -14.61 -0.66
CA VAL A 329 -1.10 -14.17 0.74
C VAL A 329 0.01 -13.16 0.90
N ASP A 330 -0.35 -11.96 1.33
CA ASP A 330 0.58 -10.90 1.68
C ASP A 330 0.49 -10.64 3.19
N SER A 331 1.61 -10.53 3.89
CA SER A 331 1.61 -10.20 5.32
C SER A 331 2.87 -9.41 5.69
N GLY A 332 2.68 -8.35 6.45
CA GLY A 332 3.76 -7.78 7.24
C GLY A 332 4.11 -8.71 8.39
N ILE A 333 5.35 -8.66 8.86
CA ILE A 333 5.83 -9.37 10.04
C ILE A 333 6.63 -8.37 10.87
N LYS A 334 6.22 -8.23 12.13
CA LYS A 334 6.94 -7.45 13.12
C LYS A 334 7.34 -8.38 14.26
N VAL A 335 8.63 -8.39 14.55
CA VAL A 335 9.16 -9.08 15.71
C VAL A 335 9.04 -8.10 16.87
N ASP A 336 8.34 -8.45 17.94
CA ASP A 336 8.25 -7.66 19.18
C ASP A 336 8.81 -8.47 20.34
N LEU A 337 10.08 -8.23 20.65
CA LEU A 337 10.78 -8.92 21.72
C LEU A 337 10.30 -8.49 23.11
N LYS A 338 9.51 -7.42 23.24
CA LYS A 338 8.91 -7.00 24.52
C LYS A 338 7.79 -7.94 24.96
N ASN A 339 7.22 -8.72 24.04
CA ASN A 339 6.23 -9.74 24.32
C ASN A 339 6.86 -11.15 24.28
N PRO A 340 7.28 -11.72 25.42
CA PRO A 340 7.99 -12.99 25.46
C PRO A 340 7.14 -14.18 25.03
N ASP A 341 5.80 -14.09 25.12
CA ASP A 341 4.90 -15.19 24.80
C ASP A 341 4.64 -15.32 23.29
N TRP A 342 4.69 -14.21 22.55
CA TRP A 342 4.47 -14.20 21.10
C TRP A 342 5.37 -13.18 20.40
N PRO A 343 6.66 -13.48 20.22
CA PRO A 343 7.63 -12.49 19.75
C PRO A 343 7.47 -12.12 18.26
N ILE A 344 6.63 -12.82 17.49
CA ILE A 344 6.48 -12.59 16.04
C ILE A 344 5.00 -12.39 15.70
N HIS A 345 4.64 -11.17 15.33
CA HIS A 345 3.27 -10.83 14.96
C HIS A 345 3.13 -10.61 13.45
N ALA A 346 2.15 -11.27 12.84
CA ALA A 346 1.71 -10.96 11.50
C ALA A 346 0.94 -9.63 11.51
N LEU A 347 1.42 -8.65 10.75
CA LEU A 347 0.76 -7.37 10.53
C LEU A 347 -0.10 -7.47 9.27
N GLU A 348 -1.41 -7.27 9.45
CA GLU A 348 -2.37 -7.07 8.36
C GLU A 348 -2.27 -8.13 7.24
N PRO A 349 -2.53 -9.41 7.54
CA PRO A 349 -2.53 -10.42 6.49
C PRO A 349 -3.65 -10.13 5.48
N VAL A 350 -3.31 -10.10 4.20
CA VAL A 350 -4.24 -9.95 3.08
C VAL A 350 -4.24 -11.24 2.28
N PHE A 351 -5.43 -11.83 2.13
CA PHE A 351 -5.64 -13.03 1.34
C PHE A 351 -6.33 -12.62 0.04
N ALA A 352 -5.74 -12.94 -1.10
CA ALA A 352 -6.23 -12.58 -2.41
C ALA A 352 -6.43 -13.81 -3.29
N LEU A 353 -7.56 -13.86 -3.98
CA LEU A 353 -7.84 -14.79 -5.06
C LEU A 353 -7.78 -14.02 -6.37
N GLU A 354 -6.90 -14.44 -7.27
CA GLU A 354 -6.66 -13.78 -8.55
C GLU A 354 -7.07 -14.67 -9.71
N TYR A 355 -7.74 -14.08 -10.71
CA TYR A 355 -8.10 -14.71 -11.97
C TYR A 355 -7.46 -13.92 -13.11
N ALA A 356 -6.50 -14.54 -13.80
CA ALA A 356 -5.84 -13.93 -14.95
C ALA A 356 -6.71 -14.00 -16.22
N LEU A 357 -6.93 -12.86 -16.87
CA LEU A 357 -7.76 -12.72 -18.06
C LEU A 357 -6.88 -12.80 -19.32
N GLN A 358 -6.61 -14.03 -19.77
CA GLN A 358 -5.77 -14.34 -20.94
C GLN A 358 -6.03 -13.46 -22.17
N VAL A 359 -7.31 -13.16 -22.46
CA VAL A 359 -7.73 -12.43 -23.66
C VAL A 359 -7.26 -10.96 -23.66
N LEU A 360 -6.95 -10.42 -22.48
CA LEU A 360 -6.57 -9.02 -22.28
C LEU A 360 -5.09 -8.88 -21.85
N GLY A 361 -4.25 -9.86 -22.19
CA GLY A 361 -2.80 -9.84 -21.97
C GLY A 361 -2.38 -10.02 -20.51
N SER A 362 -2.55 -8.97 -19.69
CA SER A 362 -2.20 -8.93 -18.26
C SER A 362 -3.34 -8.50 -17.35
N ALA A 363 -4.55 -8.30 -17.89
CA ALA A 363 -5.67 -7.94 -17.04
C ALA A 363 -5.99 -9.09 -16.07
N LYS A 364 -6.42 -8.74 -14.85
CA LYS A 364 -6.77 -9.72 -13.83
C LYS A 364 -7.91 -9.22 -12.96
N ALA A 365 -8.79 -10.14 -12.59
CA ALA A 365 -9.76 -9.92 -11.53
C ALA A 365 -9.14 -10.38 -10.21
N VAL A 366 -9.17 -9.53 -9.19
CA VAL A 366 -8.62 -9.82 -7.86
C VAL A 366 -9.71 -9.63 -6.84
N ALA A 367 -9.96 -10.64 -6.02
CA ALA A 367 -10.80 -10.52 -4.83
C ALA A 367 -9.91 -10.71 -3.60
N TRP A 368 -9.83 -9.72 -2.72
CA TRP A 368 -9.01 -9.80 -1.52
C TRP A 368 -9.80 -9.55 -0.24
N TYR A 369 -9.30 -10.13 0.85
CA TYR A 369 -9.85 -10.02 2.19
C TYR A 369 -8.73 -9.74 3.21
N CYS A 370 -8.92 -8.72 4.04
CA CYS A 370 -8.06 -8.41 5.18
C CYS A 370 -8.81 -8.70 6.49
N PRO A 371 -8.49 -9.78 7.22
CA PRO A 371 -9.22 -10.14 8.44
C PRO A 371 -9.10 -9.09 9.55
N LYS A 372 -7.95 -8.41 9.65
CA LYS A 372 -7.72 -7.40 10.69
C LYS A 372 -8.61 -6.18 10.48
N ARG A 373 -8.89 -5.82 9.23
CA ARG A 373 -9.79 -4.72 8.86
C ARG A 373 -11.24 -5.15 8.65
N GLN A 374 -11.49 -6.46 8.55
CA GLN A 374 -12.78 -7.04 8.18
C GLN A 374 -13.28 -6.55 6.80
N GLU A 375 -12.34 -6.31 5.90
CA GLU A 375 -12.60 -5.71 4.60
C GLU A 375 -12.46 -6.73 3.49
N PHE A 376 -13.41 -6.71 2.57
CA PHE A 376 -13.41 -7.47 1.34
C PHE A 376 -13.56 -6.51 0.16
N MET A 377 -12.74 -6.68 -0.86
CA MET A 377 -12.83 -5.93 -2.10
C MET A 377 -12.63 -6.86 -3.30
N ALA A 378 -13.39 -6.60 -4.36
CA ALA A 378 -13.16 -7.19 -5.67
C ALA A 378 -12.85 -6.06 -6.65
N GLU A 379 -11.77 -6.23 -7.40
CA GLU A 379 -11.27 -5.25 -8.35
C GLU A 379 -10.90 -5.92 -9.67
N LEU A 380 -11.08 -5.18 -10.77
CA LEU A 380 -10.69 -5.60 -12.10
C LEU A 380 -9.57 -4.68 -12.57
N ARG A 381 -8.36 -5.22 -12.67
CA ARG A 381 -7.17 -4.48 -13.06
C ARG A 381 -6.91 -4.70 -14.54
N PHE A 382 -6.84 -3.62 -15.31
CA PHE A 382 -6.49 -3.62 -16.72
C PHE A 382 -5.11 -2.98 -16.89
N LEU A 383 -4.28 -3.54 -17.77
CA LEU A 383 -2.96 -2.98 -18.13
C LEU A 383 -2.07 -2.74 -16.90
N GLU A 384 -1.61 -3.81 -16.25
CA GLU A 384 -0.43 -3.70 -15.37
C GLU A 384 0.78 -3.46 -16.30
N THR A 385 1.29 -2.22 -16.38
CA THR A 385 2.49 -1.85 -17.17
C THR A 385 3.78 -2.10 -16.41
#